data_AF-A0A937WN28-F1
#
_entry.id   AF-A0A937WN28-F1
#
_cell.length_a   1.000
_cell.length_b   1.000
_cell.length_c   1.000
_cell.angle_alpha   90.00
_cell.angle_beta   90.00
_cell.angle_gamma   90.00
#
_symmetry.space_group_name_H-M   'P 1'
#
loop_
_entity.id
_entity.type
_entity.pdbx_description
1 polymer ?
#
loop_
_entity_poly.entity_id
_entity_poly.type
_entity_poly.pdbx_seq_one_letter_code
_entity_poly.pdbx_strand_id
1 'polypeptide(L)'
;MTNFIKFCLVSIICLSILFPTNTFAVDSPSEPYFFIKDLIQVASLIHSSVDRFKTKGELLNETDEVYLTMQMMKGFRTAISDIEEAKIFLNKYLTSKNETIKESSQAMLVALGLLSNNYQDTIKYLETIYSPETMKNPDAGKMMSEGSKLTAGRDEILKLCMDASIMATYALVSDQPDKEGHLSYLTITSKERDDLKKELERYFGNGIKDGIKAGQSLSLSPASALYEFLKRDFTPADKR
;
A
#
# COMPACT_ATOMS: atom_id res chain seq x y z
N MET A 1 64.83 -39.61 -10.82
CA MET A 1 63.42 -40.02 -11.02
C MET A 1 62.45 -39.44 -9.97
N THR A 2 62.85 -38.45 -9.17
CA THR A 2 62.07 -37.95 -8.01
C THR A 2 61.41 -36.58 -8.23
N ASN A 3 61.70 -35.90 -9.34
CA ASN A 3 61.19 -34.55 -9.61
C ASN A 3 59.96 -34.50 -10.53
N PHE A 4 59.58 -35.61 -11.16
CA PHE A 4 58.43 -35.64 -12.09
C PHE A 4 57.09 -35.80 -11.36
N ILE A 5 57.09 -36.44 -10.19
CA ILE A 5 55.86 -36.71 -9.41
C ILE A 5 55.33 -35.45 -8.70
N LYS A 6 56.20 -34.49 -8.36
CA LYS A 6 55.77 -33.22 -7.75
C LYS A 6 55.04 -32.27 -8.71
N PHE A 7 55.27 -32.38 -10.02
CA PHE A 7 54.63 -31.49 -11.00
C PHE A 7 53.18 -31.89 -11.32
N CYS A 8 52.86 -33.19 -11.26
CA CYS A 8 51.49 -33.67 -11.50
C CYS A 8 50.55 -33.40 -10.32
N LEU A 9 51.04 -33.38 -9.07
CA LEU A 9 50.20 -33.15 -7.89
C LEU A 9 49.78 -31.68 -7.71
N VAL A 10 50.57 -30.73 -8.22
CA VAL A 10 50.22 -29.29 -8.16
C VAL A 10 49.18 -28.92 -9.24
N SER A 11 49.13 -29.64 -10.37
CA SER A 11 48.14 -29.37 -11.42
C SER A 11 46.73 -29.86 -11.10
N ILE A 12 46.57 -30.88 -10.24
CA ILE A 12 45.24 -31.39 -9.87
C ILE A 12 44.57 -30.49 -8.81
N ILE A 13 45.36 -29.79 -7.97
CA ILE A 13 44.82 -28.90 -6.93
C ILE A 13 44.38 -27.54 -7.50
N CYS A 14 44.95 -27.08 -8.62
CA CYS A 14 44.51 -25.85 -9.27
C CYS A 14 43.25 -26.00 -10.15
N LEU A 15 42.85 -27.22 -10.52
CA LEU A 15 41.67 -27.43 -11.39
C LEU A 15 40.36 -27.61 -10.63
N SER A 16 40.38 -27.70 -9.29
CA SER A 16 39.18 -27.75 -8.45
C SER A 16 38.69 -26.38 -7.95
N ILE A 17 39.39 -25.29 -8.29
CA ILE A 17 38.98 -23.91 -7.91
C ILE A 17 38.22 -23.20 -9.05
N LEU A 18 38.03 -23.88 -10.20
CA LEU A 18 37.33 -23.34 -11.37
C LEU A 18 36.01 -24.05 -11.69
N PHE A 19 35.40 -24.70 -10.71
CA PHE A 19 33.95 -24.85 -10.75
C PHE A 19 33.37 -23.67 -9.98
N PRO A 20 32.87 -22.60 -10.64
CA PRO A 20 31.82 -21.84 -10.01
C PRO A 20 30.74 -22.87 -9.73
N THR A 21 30.63 -23.29 -8.48
CA THR A 21 29.34 -23.75 -7.99
C THR A 21 28.43 -22.59 -8.31
N ASN A 22 27.64 -22.74 -9.38
CA ASN A 22 26.37 -22.07 -9.52
C ASN A 22 25.53 -22.54 -8.32
N THR A 23 25.91 -22.13 -7.10
CA THR A 23 24.94 -21.71 -6.11
C THR A 23 24.12 -20.72 -6.87
N PHE A 24 22.99 -21.19 -7.43
CA PHE A 24 21.84 -20.37 -7.75
C PHE A 24 21.77 -19.40 -6.60
N ALA A 25 22.20 -18.16 -6.84
CA ALA A 25 21.99 -17.10 -5.91
C ALA A 25 20.50 -17.18 -5.62
N VAL A 26 20.14 -17.39 -4.36
CA VAL A 26 18.77 -17.19 -3.94
C VAL A 26 18.51 -15.74 -4.32
N ASP A 27 17.87 -15.54 -5.47
CA ASP A 27 17.72 -14.22 -6.09
C ASP A 27 17.19 -13.29 -5.00
N SER A 28 17.94 -12.23 -4.71
CA SER A 28 17.47 -11.20 -3.80
C SER A 28 16.10 -10.75 -4.30
N PRO A 29 15.07 -10.67 -3.43
CA PRO A 29 13.72 -10.40 -3.91
C PRO A 29 13.68 -9.12 -4.75
N SER A 30 12.83 -9.14 -5.77
CA SER A 30 12.81 -8.08 -6.78
C SER A 30 12.33 -6.75 -6.19
N GLU A 31 12.81 -5.62 -6.74
CA GLU A 31 12.33 -4.28 -6.33
C GLU A 31 10.80 -4.14 -6.46
N PRO A 32 10.14 -4.61 -7.55
CA PRO A 32 8.67 -4.62 -7.64
C PRO A 32 7.98 -5.38 -6.51
N TYR A 33 8.55 -6.51 -6.06
CA TYR A 33 8.00 -7.25 -4.92
C TYR A 33 8.04 -6.42 -3.63
N PHE A 34 9.19 -5.82 -3.30
CA PHE A 34 9.30 -4.99 -2.09
C PHE A 34 8.41 -3.76 -2.15
N PHE A 35 8.31 -3.12 -3.32
CA PHE A 35 7.44 -1.97 -3.53
C PHE A 35 5.97 -2.32 -3.27
N ILE A 36 5.47 -3.41 -3.83
CA ILE A 36 4.08 -3.82 -3.65
C ILE A 36 3.80 -4.26 -2.22
N LYS A 37 4.75 -4.93 -1.58
CA LYS A 37 4.67 -5.27 -0.15
C LYS A 37 4.56 -4.02 0.75
N ASP A 38 5.33 -2.98 0.47
CA ASP A 38 5.22 -1.72 1.21
C ASP A 38 3.92 -0.98 0.89
N LEU A 39 3.45 -1.04 -0.35
CA LEU A 39 2.15 -0.50 -0.73
C LEU A 39 0.99 -1.21 -0.01
N ILE A 40 1.08 -2.52 0.22
CA ILE A 40 0.11 -3.27 1.03
C ILE A 40 0.09 -2.73 2.47
N GLN A 41 1.26 -2.46 3.06
CA GLN A 41 1.36 -1.85 4.39
C GLN A 41 0.74 -0.45 4.42
N VAL A 42 1.03 0.39 3.42
CA VAL A 42 0.41 1.71 3.23
C VAL A 42 -1.11 1.60 3.16
N ALA A 43 -1.63 0.70 2.33
CA ALA A 43 -3.07 0.49 2.21
C ALA A 43 -3.69 0.03 3.54
N SER A 44 -2.97 -0.75 4.35
CA SER A 44 -3.44 -1.18 5.66
C SER A 44 -3.54 -0.02 6.65
N LEU A 45 -2.59 0.92 6.62
CA LEU A 45 -2.60 2.13 7.43
C LEU A 45 -3.75 3.06 7.01
N ILE A 46 -3.94 3.26 5.70
CA ILE A 46 -5.10 4.01 5.18
C ILE A 46 -6.40 3.35 5.65
N HIS A 47 -6.53 2.03 5.51
CA HIS A 47 -7.73 1.31 5.91
C HIS A 47 -8.02 1.43 7.41
N SER A 48 -7.00 1.21 8.25
CA SER A 48 -7.09 1.42 9.70
C SER A 48 -7.54 2.84 10.03
N SER A 49 -6.99 3.84 9.34
CA SER A 49 -7.36 5.25 9.54
C SER A 49 -8.86 5.50 9.29
N VAL A 50 -9.45 4.87 8.28
CA VAL A 50 -10.87 5.01 7.92
C VAL A 50 -11.78 4.20 8.84
N ASP A 51 -11.38 2.97 9.20
CA ASP A 51 -12.20 2.05 9.99
C ASP A 51 -12.47 2.59 11.41
N ARG A 52 -11.56 3.40 11.95
CA ARG A 52 -11.69 4.09 13.25
C ARG A 52 -12.93 4.97 13.36
N PHE A 53 -13.49 5.43 12.25
CA PHE A 53 -14.66 6.32 12.23
C PHE A 53 -15.99 5.59 12.05
N LYS A 54 -15.99 4.26 11.95
CA LYS A 54 -17.24 3.48 11.95
C LYS A 54 -17.81 3.46 13.37
N THR A 55 -18.85 4.25 13.59
CA THR A 55 -19.54 4.38 14.88
C THR A 55 -20.04 3.02 15.37
N LYS A 56 -19.58 2.61 16.56
CA LYS A 56 -20.13 1.47 17.31
C LYS A 56 -20.81 2.03 18.56
N GLY A 57 -22.08 2.43 18.46
CA GLY A 57 -22.88 2.76 19.65
C GLY A 57 -23.98 3.79 19.41
N GLU A 58 -25.11 3.56 20.05
CA GLU A 58 -26.21 4.52 20.22
C GLU A 58 -25.85 5.51 21.35
N LEU A 59 -26.11 6.80 21.14
CA LEU A 59 -25.88 7.89 22.08
C LEU A 59 -26.97 7.94 23.16
N LEU A 60 -26.61 8.20 24.42
CA LEU A 60 -27.56 8.23 25.55
C LEU A 60 -27.74 9.63 26.19
N ASN A 61 -26.82 10.60 26.05
CA ASN A 61 -26.96 11.98 26.56
C ASN A 61 -25.94 13.02 25.96
N GLU A 62 -26.09 14.31 26.31
CA GLU A 62 -25.22 15.43 25.84
C GLU A 62 -23.77 15.39 26.34
N THR A 63 -23.51 14.80 27.52
CA THR A 63 -22.13 14.63 28.03
C THR A 63 -21.36 13.65 27.15
N ASP A 64 -22.09 12.72 26.52
CA ASP A 64 -21.55 11.80 25.54
C ASP A 64 -21.13 12.54 24.24
N GLU A 65 -21.74 13.67 23.84
CA GLU A 65 -21.43 14.35 22.57
C GLU A 65 -20.06 15.05 22.57
N VAL A 66 -19.73 15.78 23.64
CA VAL A 66 -18.42 16.43 23.77
C VAL A 66 -17.33 15.36 23.87
N TYR A 67 -17.57 14.31 24.65
CA TYR A 67 -16.66 13.18 24.76
C TYR A 67 -16.45 12.48 23.41
N LEU A 68 -17.52 12.21 22.67
CA LEU A 68 -17.45 11.63 21.32
C LEU A 68 -16.64 12.51 20.37
N THR A 69 -16.86 13.83 20.40
CA THR A 69 -16.09 14.76 19.58
C THR A 69 -14.61 14.71 19.91
N MET A 70 -14.25 14.71 21.20
CA MET A 70 -12.85 14.55 21.61
C MET A 70 -12.26 13.22 21.11
N GLN A 71 -13.03 12.14 21.15
CA GLN A 71 -12.60 10.84 20.62
C GLN A 71 -12.48 10.85 19.09
N MET A 72 -13.37 11.52 18.36
CA MET A 72 -13.27 11.70 16.91
C MET A 72 -12.02 12.49 16.54
N MET A 73 -11.77 13.63 17.21
CA MET A 73 -10.56 14.44 17.01
C MET A 73 -9.29 13.63 17.31
N LYS A 74 -9.28 12.85 18.39
CA LYS A 74 -8.19 11.91 18.69
C LYS A 74 -8.02 10.89 17.57
N GLY A 75 -9.11 10.33 17.06
CA GLY A 75 -9.11 9.42 15.91
C GLY A 75 -8.47 10.04 14.67
N PHE A 76 -8.81 11.28 14.33
CA PHE A 76 -8.17 12.01 13.22
C PHE A 76 -6.69 12.29 13.46
N ARG A 77 -6.28 12.61 14.69
CA ARG A 77 -4.85 12.79 15.03
C ARG A 77 -4.07 11.48 14.87
N THR A 78 -4.63 10.36 15.32
CA THR A 78 -4.04 9.04 15.09
C THR A 78 -3.99 8.71 13.59
N ALA A 79 -5.06 8.99 12.86
CA ALA A 79 -5.11 8.80 11.41
C ALA A 79 -4.01 9.60 10.69
N ILE A 80 -3.77 10.86 11.07
CA ILE A 80 -2.65 11.66 10.54
C ILE A 80 -1.30 10.97 10.81
N SER A 81 -1.08 10.45 12.02
CA SER A 81 0.14 9.70 12.35
C SER A 81 0.30 8.45 11.48
N ASP A 82 -0.77 7.68 11.28
CA ASP A 82 -0.78 6.48 10.41
C ASP A 82 -0.42 6.88 8.96
N ILE A 83 -0.88 8.05 8.48
CA ILE A 83 -0.56 8.57 7.15
C ILE A 83 0.90 9.04 7.04
N GLU A 84 1.46 9.68 8.08
CA GLU A 84 2.88 10.05 8.07
C GLU A 84 3.79 8.81 8.08
N GLU A 85 3.41 7.76 8.82
CA GLU A 85 4.11 6.47 8.76
C GLU A 85 4.01 5.84 7.37
N ALA A 86 2.83 5.86 6.74
CA ALA A 86 2.63 5.37 5.38
C ALA A 86 3.55 6.07 4.36
N LYS A 87 3.76 7.38 4.48
CA LYS A 87 4.67 8.13 3.58
C LYS A 87 6.12 7.64 3.69
N ILE A 88 6.58 7.21 4.86
CA ILE A 88 7.95 6.71 5.07
C ILE A 88 8.23 5.48 4.18
N PHE A 89 7.26 4.57 4.06
CA PHE A 89 7.38 3.39 3.20
C PHE A 89 7.61 3.75 1.73
N LEU A 90 7.00 4.84 1.24
CA LEU A 90 7.02 5.21 -0.17
C LEU A 90 8.13 6.18 -0.57
N ASN A 91 8.63 6.99 0.37
CA ASN A 91 9.66 7.99 0.09
C ASN A 91 10.94 7.39 -0.51
N LYS A 92 11.31 6.16 -0.11
CA LYS A 92 12.50 5.49 -0.64
C LYS A 92 12.39 5.11 -2.13
N TYR A 93 11.18 5.08 -2.69
CA TYR A 93 10.93 4.74 -4.09
C TYR A 93 10.91 5.95 -5.03
N LEU A 94 11.01 7.17 -4.50
CA LEU A 94 11.12 8.40 -5.30
C LEU A 94 12.37 8.47 -6.18
N THR A 95 13.39 7.66 -5.84
CA THR A 95 14.65 7.55 -6.57
C THR A 95 14.78 6.20 -7.31
N SER A 96 13.70 5.41 -7.38
CA SER A 96 13.70 4.15 -8.12
C SER A 96 14.05 4.39 -9.59
N LYS A 97 14.79 3.46 -10.18
CA LYS A 97 15.08 3.44 -11.63
C LYS A 97 13.91 2.89 -12.44
N ASN A 98 12.96 2.22 -11.78
CA ASN A 98 11.72 1.80 -12.38
C ASN A 98 10.74 2.99 -12.35
N GLU A 99 10.49 3.61 -13.51
CA GLU A 99 9.62 4.80 -13.60
C GLU A 99 8.20 4.52 -13.12
N THR A 100 7.64 3.33 -13.37
CA THR A 100 6.30 2.98 -12.85
C THR A 100 6.27 2.96 -11.32
N ILE A 101 7.29 2.40 -10.67
CA ILE A 101 7.41 2.42 -9.19
C ILE A 101 7.50 3.85 -8.69
N LYS A 102 8.37 4.67 -9.29
CA LYS A 102 8.59 6.07 -8.93
C LYS A 102 7.32 6.92 -9.10
N GLU A 103 6.67 6.85 -10.25
CA GLU A 103 5.44 7.59 -10.57
C GLU A 103 4.28 7.18 -9.66
N SER A 104 4.09 5.87 -9.45
CA SER A 104 3.04 5.36 -8.54
C SER A 104 3.29 5.81 -7.09
N SER A 105 4.56 5.82 -6.67
CA SER A 105 4.94 6.30 -5.33
C SER A 105 4.67 7.79 -5.18
N GLN A 106 5.01 8.60 -6.18
CA GLN A 106 4.71 10.03 -6.20
C GLN A 106 3.21 10.29 -6.13
N ALA A 107 2.41 9.60 -6.96
CA ALA A 107 0.96 9.75 -6.99
C ALA A 107 0.33 9.39 -5.63
N MET A 108 0.76 8.27 -5.02
CA MET A 108 0.28 7.86 -3.71
C MET A 108 0.71 8.85 -2.61
N LEU A 109 1.94 9.36 -2.63
CA LEU A 109 2.41 10.36 -1.66
C LEU A 109 1.61 11.67 -1.75
N VAL A 110 1.22 12.10 -2.96
CA VAL A 110 0.32 13.24 -3.15
C VAL A 110 -1.05 12.96 -2.52
N ALA A 111 -1.65 11.80 -2.79
CA ALA A 111 -2.94 11.42 -2.23
C ALA A 111 -2.89 11.34 -0.69
N LEU A 112 -1.83 10.76 -0.12
CA LEU A 112 -1.59 10.73 1.34
C LEU A 112 -1.44 12.14 1.92
N GLY A 113 -0.76 13.05 1.22
CA GLY A 113 -0.67 14.46 1.60
C GLY A 113 -2.04 15.14 1.68
N LEU A 114 -2.86 14.96 0.66
CA LEU A 114 -4.24 15.48 0.63
C LEU A 114 -5.09 14.87 1.75
N LEU A 115 -4.94 13.57 2.04
CA LEU A 115 -5.70 12.89 3.08
C LEU A 115 -5.34 13.42 4.48
N SER A 116 -4.04 13.63 4.75
CA SER A 116 -3.55 14.24 5.99
C SER A 116 -4.13 15.65 6.17
N ASN A 117 -4.11 16.48 5.11
CA ASN A 117 -4.68 17.82 5.13
C ASN A 117 -6.20 17.79 5.39
N ASN A 118 -6.94 16.89 4.74
CA ASN A 118 -8.37 16.73 4.97
C ASN A 118 -8.69 16.35 6.43
N TYR A 119 -7.90 15.47 7.05
CA TYR A 119 -8.04 15.15 8.48
C TYR A 119 -7.72 16.35 9.38
N GLN A 120 -6.69 17.13 9.07
CA GLN A 120 -6.38 18.36 9.80
C GLN A 120 -7.52 19.38 9.70
N ASP A 121 -8.08 19.57 8.52
CA ASP A 121 -9.20 20.50 8.32
C ASP A 121 -10.48 20.00 8.99
N THR A 122 -10.67 18.67 9.07
CA THR A 122 -11.75 18.08 9.86
C THR A 122 -11.59 18.35 11.35
N ILE A 123 -10.37 18.24 11.90
CA ILE A 123 -10.08 18.61 13.29
C ILE A 123 -10.41 20.09 13.53
N LYS A 124 -9.95 21.01 12.66
CA LYS A 124 -10.25 22.45 12.78
C LYS A 124 -11.74 22.75 12.71
N TYR A 125 -12.46 22.04 11.82
CA TYR A 125 -13.91 22.13 11.73
C TYR A 125 -14.58 21.71 13.04
N LEU A 126 -14.19 20.57 13.62
CA LEU A 126 -14.69 20.11 14.92
C LEU A 126 -14.36 21.12 16.05
N GLU A 127 -13.16 21.68 16.08
CA GLU A 127 -12.78 22.72 17.05
C GLU A 127 -13.64 23.99 16.90
N THR A 128 -13.99 24.35 15.66
CA THR A 128 -14.79 25.54 15.35
C THR A 128 -16.25 25.37 15.77
N ILE A 129 -16.87 24.23 15.48
CA ILE A 129 -18.29 24.00 15.82
C ILE A 129 -18.52 23.94 17.34
N TYR A 130 -17.53 23.47 18.10
CA TYR A 130 -17.56 23.42 19.57
C TYR A 130 -16.89 24.63 20.23
N SER A 131 -16.60 25.70 19.47
CA SER A 131 -16.09 26.93 20.07
C SER A 131 -17.20 27.67 20.85
N PRO A 132 -16.89 28.37 21.95
CA PRO A 132 -17.88 29.13 22.70
C PRO A 132 -18.59 30.22 21.88
N GLU A 133 -17.96 30.71 20.82
CA GLU A 133 -18.55 31.70 19.91
C GLU A 133 -19.60 31.05 19.00
N THR A 134 -19.25 29.93 18.37
CA THR A 134 -20.15 29.19 17.47
C THR A 134 -21.35 28.60 18.20
N MET A 135 -21.16 28.07 19.42
CA MET A 135 -22.26 27.49 20.20
C MET A 135 -23.29 28.52 20.67
N LYS A 136 -22.93 29.81 20.74
CA LYS A 136 -23.88 30.89 21.09
C LYS A 136 -24.83 31.23 19.95
N ASN A 137 -24.42 31.01 18.70
CA ASN A 137 -25.23 31.28 17.53
C ASN A 137 -24.92 30.27 16.41
N PRO A 138 -25.42 29.02 16.53
CA PRO A 138 -25.09 27.96 15.59
C PRO A 138 -25.74 28.19 14.23
N ASP A 139 -24.93 28.24 13.17
CA ASP A 139 -25.41 28.15 11.78
C ASP A 139 -25.36 26.69 11.32
N ALA A 140 -26.44 25.96 11.60
CA ALA A 140 -26.56 24.54 11.25
C ALA A 140 -26.39 24.28 9.74
N GLY A 141 -26.84 25.22 8.89
CA GLY A 141 -26.72 25.08 7.43
C GLY A 141 -25.27 25.15 6.97
N LYS A 142 -24.51 26.11 7.49
CA LYS A 142 -23.07 26.22 7.22
C LYS A 142 -22.30 25.02 7.76
N MET A 143 -22.58 24.59 8.99
CA MET A 143 -21.94 23.41 9.60
C MET A 143 -22.16 22.15 8.75
N MET A 144 -23.42 21.86 8.39
CA MET A 144 -23.75 20.68 7.58
C MET A 144 -23.07 20.74 6.21
N SER A 145 -23.01 21.92 5.59
CA SER A 145 -22.33 22.12 4.30
C SER A 145 -20.83 21.87 4.40
N GLU A 146 -20.15 22.41 5.40
CA GLU A 146 -18.71 22.22 5.61
C GLU A 146 -18.36 20.77 5.95
N GLY A 147 -19.10 20.13 6.86
CA GLY A 147 -18.92 18.71 7.17
C GLY A 147 -19.13 17.79 5.96
N SER A 148 -20.13 18.11 5.12
CA SER A 148 -20.39 17.36 3.88
C SER A 148 -19.25 17.52 2.87
N LYS A 149 -18.70 18.74 2.71
CA LYS A 149 -17.55 19.00 1.82
C LYS A 149 -16.31 18.23 2.26
N LEU A 150 -16.01 18.20 3.57
CA LEU A 150 -14.87 17.46 4.10
C LEU A 150 -15.01 15.96 3.85
N THR A 151 -16.22 15.42 4.05
CA THR A 151 -16.52 14.01 3.80
C THR A 151 -16.40 13.66 2.31
N ALA A 152 -16.99 14.46 1.43
CA ALA A 152 -16.89 14.26 -0.02
C ALA A 152 -15.44 14.37 -0.52
N GLY A 153 -14.69 15.36 -0.03
CA GLY A 153 -13.27 15.51 -0.36
C GLY A 153 -12.45 14.31 0.10
N ARG A 154 -12.75 13.73 1.27
CA ARG A 154 -12.10 12.50 1.72
C ARG A 154 -12.37 11.33 0.79
N ASP A 155 -13.61 11.15 0.34
CA ASP A 155 -13.98 10.07 -0.57
C ASP A 155 -13.28 10.22 -1.94
N GLU A 156 -13.16 11.44 -2.45
CA GLU A 156 -12.38 11.73 -3.66
C GLU A 156 -10.89 11.39 -3.49
N ILE A 157 -10.30 11.77 -2.35
CA ILE A 157 -8.90 11.44 -2.06
C ILE A 157 -8.69 9.92 -1.95
N LEU A 158 -9.62 9.19 -1.34
CA LEU A 158 -9.55 7.72 -1.28
C LEU A 158 -9.63 7.07 -2.67
N LYS A 159 -10.35 7.67 -3.62
CA LYS A 159 -10.31 7.23 -5.02
C LYS A 159 -8.94 7.46 -5.66
N LEU A 160 -8.29 8.61 -5.39
CA LEU A 160 -6.92 8.85 -5.84
C LEU A 160 -5.93 7.82 -5.29
N CYS A 161 -6.09 7.42 -4.01
CA CYS A 161 -5.30 6.32 -3.45
C CYS A 161 -5.53 5.01 -4.22
N MET A 162 -6.77 4.70 -4.59
CA MET A 162 -7.09 3.53 -5.41
C MET A 162 -6.45 3.60 -6.80
N ASP A 163 -6.53 4.73 -7.48
CA ASP A 163 -5.93 4.91 -8.81
C ASP A 163 -4.40 4.75 -8.77
N ALA A 164 -3.74 5.33 -7.76
CA ALA A 164 -2.32 5.17 -7.53
C ALA A 164 -1.94 3.71 -7.20
N SER A 165 -2.78 2.98 -6.45
CA SER A 165 -2.58 1.55 -6.23
C SER A 165 -2.77 0.70 -7.48
N ILE A 166 -3.70 1.05 -8.37
CA ILE A 166 -3.87 0.38 -9.67
C ILE A 166 -2.64 0.65 -10.54
N MET A 167 -2.15 1.89 -10.59
CA MET A 167 -0.93 2.24 -11.31
C MET A 167 0.27 1.41 -10.83
N ALA A 168 0.38 1.21 -9.50
CA ALA A 168 1.44 0.39 -8.93
C ALA A 168 1.43 -1.07 -9.43
N THR A 169 0.27 -1.63 -9.78
CA THR A 169 0.21 -3.01 -10.31
C THR A 169 0.99 -3.18 -11.61
N TYR A 170 1.15 -2.12 -12.40
CA TYR A 170 1.93 -2.16 -13.63
C TYR A 170 3.42 -2.39 -13.36
N ALA A 171 3.93 -2.07 -12.17
CA ALA A 171 5.32 -2.38 -11.79
C ALA A 171 5.59 -3.90 -11.74
N LEU A 172 4.52 -4.71 -11.57
CA LEU A 172 4.60 -6.16 -11.57
C LEU A 172 4.58 -6.77 -12.98
N VAL A 173 4.18 -6.02 -14.00
CA VAL A 173 4.07 -6.53 -15.38
C VAL A 173 5.40 -6.35 -16.09
N SER A 174 5.87 -7.39 -16.78
CA SER A 174 7.06 -7.30 -17.63
C SER A 174 6.77 -6.48 -18.88
N ASP A 175 7.75 -5.70 -19.32
CA ASP A 175 7.78 -5.09 -20.65
C ASP A 175 8.04 -6.09 -21.79
N GLN A 176 8.48 -7.31 -21.45
CA GLN A 176 8.69 -8.40 -22.40
C GLN A 176 7.37 -9.07 -22.78
N PRO A 177 6.93 -8.98 -24.05
CA PRO A 177 5.75 -9.69 -24.50
C PRO A 177 6.02 -11.19 -24.62
N ASP A 178 4.96 -11.98 -24.56
CA ASP A 178 5.01 -13.40 -24.90
C ASP A 178 5.12 -13.64 -26.41
N LYS A 179 5.11 -14.92 -26.81
CA LYS A 179 5.22 -15.34 -28.21
C LYS A 179 4.10 -14.81 -29.10
N GLU A 180 2.97 -14.41 -28.52
CA GLU A 180 1.80 -13.86 -29.21
C GLU A 180 1.77 -12.32 -29.18
N GLY A 181 2.74 -11.68 -28.51
CA GLY A 181 2.81 -10.23 -28.38
C GLY A 181 2.05 -9.69 -27.16
N HIS A 182 1.53 -10.55 -26.27
CA HIS A 182 0.77 -10.12 -25.09
C HIS A 182 1.66 -9.88 -23.88
N LEU A 183 1.28 -8.92 -23.01
CA LEU A 183 1.94 -8.67 -21.73
C LEU A 183 1.42 -9.65 -20.65
N SER A 184 1.78 -10.92 -20.78
CA SER A 184 1.32 -12.01 -19.90
C SER A 184 2.33 -12.38 -18.82
N TYR A 185 3.49 -11.71 -18.75
CA TYR A 185 4.57 -12.05 -17.83
C TYR A 185 4.66 -11.12 -16.61
N LEU A 186 4.96 -11.67 -15.43
CA LEU A 186 5.21 -10.90 -14.20
C LEU A 186 6.69 -10.82 -13.85
N THR A 187 7.15 -9.65 -13.42
CA THR A 187 8.53 -9.40 -12.96
C THR A 187 8.86 -10.10 -11.64
N ILE A 188 7.84 -10.58 -10.93
CA ILE A 188 7.96 -11.33 -9.67
C ILE A 188 7.84 -12.85 -9.89
N THR A 189 8.44 -13.61 -8.98
CA THR A 189 8.37 -15.07 -8.92
C THR A 189 7.01 -15.56 -8.40
N SER A 190 6.73 -16.85 -8.61
CA SER A 190 5.55 -17.54 -8.07
C SER A 190 5.48 -17.41 -6.54
N LYS A 191 6.63 -17.53 -5.87
CA LYS A 191 6.75 -17.43 -4.41
C LYS A 191 6.43 -16.02 -3.91
N GLU A 192 7.04 -15.00 -4.50
CA GLU A 192 6.77 -13.59 -4.15
C GLU A 192 5.29 -13.26 -4.37
N ARG A 193 4.70 -13.72 -5.47
CA ARG A 193 3.27 -13.55 -5.77
C ARG A 193 2.37 -14.19 -4.70
N ASP A 194 2.70 -15.41 -4.24
CA ASP A 194 1.97 -16.08 -3.17
C ASP A 194 2.12 -15.38 -1.82
N ASP A 195 3.31 -14.87 -1.53
CA ASP A 195 3.59 -14.13 -0.30
C ASP A 195 2.81 -12.81 -0.26
N LEU A 196 2.73 -12.06 -1.38
CA LEU A 196 1.90 -10.85 -1.49
C LEU A 196 0.41 -11.15 -1.25
N LYS A 197 -0.12 -12.25 -1.80
CA LYS A 197 -1.51 -12.67 -1.55
C LYS A 197 -1.75 -12.98 -0.07
N LYS A 198 -0.81 -13.67 0.59
CA LYS A 198 -0.92 -13.96 2.04
C LYS A 198 -0.86 -12.69 2.88
N GLU A 199 -0.03 -11.73 2.52
CA GLU A 199 0.04 -10.45 3.24
C GLU A 199 -1.25 -9.64 3.11
N LEU A 200 -1.84 -9.61 1.91
CA LEU A 200 -3.16 -9.02 1.68
C LEU A 200 -4.23 -9.69 2.56
N GLU A 201 -4.28 -11.02 2.57
CA GLU A 201 -5.23 -11.77 3.42
C GLU A 201 -5.00 -11.51 4.91
N ARG A 202 -3.74 -11.34 5.34
CA ARG A 202 -3.40 -11.03 6.73
C ARG A 202 -3.92 -9.66 7.17
N TYR A 203 -3.77 -8.63 6.33
CA TYR A 203 -4.15 -7.26 6.71
C TYR A 203 -5.63 -6.95 6.52
N PHE A 204 -6.26 -7.54 5.50
CA PHE A 204 -7.63 -7.16 5.09
C PHE A 204 -8.65 -8.30 5.24
N GLY A 205 -8.21 -9.48 5.67
CA GLY A 205 -9.05 -10.66 5.84
C GLY A 205 -9.47 -11.30 4.51
N ASN A 206 -10.34 -12.31 4.58
CA ASN A 206 -10.79 -13.05 3.40
C ASN A 206 -11.81 -12.28 2.53
N GLY A 207 -12.40 -11.20 3.03
CA GLY A 207 -13.41 -10.43 2.29
C GLY A 207 -12.89 -9.78 1.00
N ILE A 208 -11.56 -9.62 0.87
CA ILE A 208 -10.93 -9.12 -0.36
C ILE A 208 -10.98 -10.11 -1.53
N LYS A 209 -11.23 -11.40 -1.25
CA LYS A 209 -11.23 -12.49 -2.25
C LYS A 209 -12.43 -12.43 -3.20
N ASP A 210 -13.49 -11.75 -2.77
CA ASP A 210 -14.72 -11.54 -3.55
C ASP A 210 -14.58 -10.39 -4.56
N GLY A 211 -13.43 -9.71 -4.55
CA GLY A 211 -13.09 -8.62 -5.46
C GLY A 211 -13.88 -7.33 -5.20
N ILE A 212 -13.63 -6.33 -6.05
CA ILE A 212 -14.21 -4.98 -5.91
C ILE A 212 -15.76 -4.99 -6.04
N LYS A 213 -16.33 -6.00 -6.70
CA LYS A 213 -17.78 -6.11 -6.96
C LYS A 213 -18.62 -6.44 -5.73
N ALA A 214 -18.01 -6.81 -4.61
CA ALA A 214 -18.71 -7.18 -3.38
C ALA A 214 -19.20 -5.98 -2.54
N GLY A 215 -19.28 -4.77 -3.11
CA GLY A 215 -19.72 -3.57 -2.39
C GLY A 215 -18.73 -3.11 -1.32
N GLN A 216 -17.44 -3.33 -1.54
CA GLN A 216 -16.40 -3.00 -0.58
C GLN A 216 -16.24 -1.49 -0.39
N SER A 217 -15.79 -1.08 0.80
CA SER A 217 -15.45 0.32 1.06
C SER A 217 -14.29 0.78 0.16
N LEU A 218 -14.23 2.08 -0.11
CA LEU A 218 -13.12 2.69 -0.87
C LEU A 218 -11.75 2.35 -0.26
N SER A 219 -11.68 2.19 1.06
CA SER A 219 -10.46 1.81 1.78
C SER A 219 -10.00 0.36 1.54
N LEU A 220 -10.89 -0.54 1.15
CA LEU A 220 -10.59 -1.96 0.87
C LEU A 220 -10.39 -2.24 -0.61
N SER A 221 -10.94 -1.37 -1.47
CA SER A 221 -10.89 -1.51 -2.93
C SER A 221 -9.48 -1.69 -3.49
N PRO A 222 -8.43 -0.97 -3.03
CA PRO A 222 -7.06 -1.17 -3.52
C PRO A 222 -6.52 -2.57 -3.24
N ALA A 223 -6.74 -3.09 -2.03
CA ALA A 223 -6.28 -4.41 -1.63
C ALA A 223 -6.95 -5.52 -2.45
N SER A 224 -8.25 -5.40 -2.68
CA SER A 224 -9.01 -6.36 -3.49
C SER A 224 -8.69 -6.28 -4.97
N ALA A 225 -8.45 -5.08 -5.50
CA ALA A 225 -7.98 -4.88 -6.87
C ALA A 225 -6.64 -5.60 -7.10
N LEU A 226 -5.69 -5.40 -6.17
CA LEU A 226 -4.40 -6.07 -6.22
C LEU A 226 -4.53 -7.58 -6.04
N TYR A 227 -5.38 -8.05 -5.13
CA TYR A 227 -5.61 -9.49 -4.94
C TYR A 227 -6.15 -10.16 -6.21
N GLU A 228 -7.15 -9.55 -6.84
CA GLU A 228 -7.71 -10.02 -8.12
C GLU A 228 -6.68 -9.99 -9.24
N PHE A 229 -5.85 -8.93 -9.32
CA PHE A 229 -4.73 -8.88 -10.26
C PHE A 229 -3.77 -10.05 -10.03
N LEU A 230 -3.37 -10.30 -8.78
CA LEU A 230 -2.48 -11.39 -8.39
C LEU A 230 -3.10 -12.79 -8.52
N LYS A 231 -4.39 -12.93 -8.86
CA LYS A 231 -5.02 -14.22 -9.19
C LYS A 231 -5.00 -14.57 -10.67
N ARG A 232 -4.82 -13.58 -11.55
CA ARG A 232 -4.86 -13.78 -13.01
C ARG A 232 -3.76 -14.71 -13.49
N ASP A 233 -3.99 -15.37 -14.63
CA ASP A 233 -3.05 -16.35 -15.17
C ASP A 233 -1.86 -15.69 -15.90
N PHE A 234 -1.03 -14.98 -15.15
CA PHE A 234 0.24 -14.47 -15.63
C PHE A 234 1.37 -15.48 -15.39
N THR A 235 2.32 -15.55 -16.32
CA THR A 235 3.55 -16.35 -16.18
C THR A 235 4.54 -15.64 -15.24
N PRO A 236 4.87 -16.22 -14.08
CA PRO A 236 5.84 -15.65 -13.15
C PRO A 236 7.28 -15.69 -13.68
N ALA A 237 8.16 -14.86 -13.12
CA ALA A 237 9.55 -14.73 -13.56
C ALA A 237 10.34 -16.05 -13.54
N ASP A 238 10.08 -16.93 -12.57
CA ASP A 238 10.73 -18.24 -12.41
C ASP A 238 10.22 -19.32 -13.38
N LYS A 239 9.23 -19.01 -14.22
CA LYS A 239 8.61 -19.95 -15.17
C LYS A 239 8.72 -19.51 -16.64
N ARG A 240 9.52 -18.48 -16.91
CA ARG A 240 9.76 -17.98 -18.26
C ARG A 240 10.79 -18.84 -19.01
#